data_AF-S7RJK5-F1
#
_entry.id   AF-S7RJK5-F1
#
_cell.length_a   1.000
_cell.length_b   1.000
_cell.length_c   1.000
_cell.angle_alpha   90.00
_cell.angle_beta   90.00
_cell.angle_gamma   90.00
#
_symmetry.space_group_name_H-M   'P 1'
#
loop_
_entity.id
_entity.type
_entity.pdbx_description
1 polymer ?
#
loop_
_entity_poly.entity_id
_entity_poly.type
_entity_poly.pdbx_seq_one_letter_code
_entity_poly.pdbx_strand_id
1 'polypeptide(L)' 'MPRYVTGQAIEGGKYRLFIVSPEQLGIYKGHLPRFARLLQSRAFCKMIKHVHIDEAHHIYTAGLPKHGEKAFRPAYG' A
#
# COMPACT_ATOMS: atom_id res chain seq x y z
N MET A 1 -24.61 -9.00 6.74
CA MET A 1 -23.94 -7.94 7.52
C MET A 1 -22.44 -8.08 7.35
N PRO A 2 -21.74 -7.20 6.61
CA PRO A 2 -20.29 -7.27 6.54
C PRO A 2 -19.71 -6.90 7.90
N ARG A 3 -18.89 -7.76 8.50
CA ARG A 3 -18.19 -7.45 9.74
C ARG A 3 -17.16 -6.36 9.45
N TYR A 4 -17.32 -5.18 10.04
CA TYR A 4 -16.27 -4.18 10.06
C TYR A 4 -15.04 -4.78 10.75
N VAL A 5 -13.93 -4.91 10.02
CA VAL A 5 -12.66 -5.35 10.58
C VAL A 5 -12.20 -4.24 11.53
N THR A 6 -12.16 -4.54 12.83
CA THR A 6 -11.71 -3.59 13.84
C THR A 6 -10.24 -3.28 13.61
N GLY A 7 -9.87 -2.00 13.51
CA GLY A 7 -8.47 -1.58 13.27
C GLY A 7 -7.50 -2.16 14.30
N GLN A 8 -7.96 -2.36 15.53
CA GLN A 8 -7.22 -3.01 16.61
C GLN A 8 -6.80 -4.46 16.30
N ALA A 9 -7.61 -5.23 15.58
CA ALA A 9 -7.25 -6.61 15.21
C ALA A 9 -6.15 -6.63 14.13
N ILE A 10 -6.15 -5.63 13.25
CA ILE A 10 -5.12 -5.47 12.21
C ILE A 10 -3.80 -5.03 12.86
N GLU A 11 -3.84 -4.00 13.70
CA GLU A 11 -2.66 -3.50 14.43
C GLU A 11 -2.07 -4.53 15.38
N GLY A 12 -2.90 -5.38 15.98
CA GLY A 12 -2.49 -6.50 16.84
C GLY A 12 -1.94 -7.72 16.09
N GLY A 13 -1.81 -7.66 14.76
CA GLY A 13 -1.18 -8.73 13.98
C GLY A 13 -2.02 -10.00 13.83
N LYS A 14 -3.35 -9.91 14.00
CA LYS A 14 -4.26 -11.07 13.81
C LYS A 14 -4.22 -11.63 12.40
N TYR A 15 -3.93 -10.78 11.42
CA TYR A 15 -3.84 -11.14 10.00
C TYR A 15 -2.38 -11.20 9.57
N ARG A 16 -1.99 -12.27 8.87
CA ARG A 16 -0.61 -12.52 8.43
C ARG A 16 -0.33 -12.08 6.99
N LEU A 17 -1.37 -11.88 6.18
CA LEU A 17 -1.28 -11.48 4.78
C LEU A 17 -2.15 -10.26 4.54
N PHE A 18 -1.56 -9.26 3.89
CA PHE A 18 -2.25 -8.06 3.43
C PHE A 18 -2.02 -7.95 1.92
N ILE A 19 -3.11 -7.84 1.17
CA ILE A 19 -3.08 -7.53 -0.27
C ILE A 19 -3.60 -6.10 -0.39
N VAL A 20 -2.76 -5.20 -0.87
CA VAL A 20 -3.05 -3.77 -0.97
C VAL A 20 -2.64 -3.25 -2.33
N SER A 21 -3.32 -2.22 -2.82
CA SER A 21 -2.87 -1.52 -4.01
C SER A 21 -1.72 -0.56 -3.67
N PRO A 22 -0.83 -0.23 -4.62
CA PRO A 22 0.25 0.74 -4.40
C PRO A 22 -0.24 2.10 -3.88
N GLU A 23 -1.44 2.52 -4.28
CA GLU A 23 -2.06 3.78 -3.82
C GLU A 23 -2.32 3.80 -2.32
N GLN A 24 -2.34 2.65 -1.64
CA GLN A 24 -2.51 2.55 -0.19
C GLN A 24 -1.21 2.78 0.60
N LEU A 25 -0.06 2.91 -0.06
CA LEU A 25 1.26 3.03 0.60
C LEU A 25 1.66 4.48 0.92
N GLY A 26 0.96 5.48 0.37
CA GLY A 26 1.27 6.90 0.58
C GLY A 26 0.03 7.79 0.46
N ILE A 27 0.24 9.12 0.44
CA ILE A 27 -0.86 10.07 0.22
C ILE A 27 -1.41 9.84 -1.19
N TYR A 28 -2.72 9.66 -1.28
CA TYR A 28 -3.42 9.47 -2.55
C TYR A 28 -4.65 10.36 -2.60
N LYS A 29 -4.78 11.16 -3.66
CA LYS A 29 -5.87 12.14 -3.85
C LYS A 29 -6.10 13.06 -2.64
N GLY A 30 -5.02 13.52 -2.01
CA GLY A 30 -5.08 14.49 -0.89
C GLY A 30 -5.41 13.88 0.48
N HIS A 31 -5.53 12.55 0.59
CA HIS A 31 -5.82 11.87 1.85
C HIS A 31 -4.81 10.78 2.14
N LEU A 32 -4.56 10.51 3.43
CA LEU A 32 -3.74 9.39 3.87
C LEU A 32 -4.61 8.12 4.00
N PRO A 33 -4.41 7.10 3.17
CA PRO A 33 -5.21 5.88 3.21
C PRO A 33 -4.96 5.06 4.49
N ARG A 34 -5.86 4.11 4.75
CA ARG A 34 -5.85 3.33 6.01
C ARG A 34 -4.55 2.55 6.20
N PHE A 35 -4.03 1.94 5.13
CA PHE A 35 -2.80 1.15 5.22
C PHE A 35 -1.58 2.05 5.41
N ALA A 36 -1.46 3.15 4.68
CA ALA A 36 -0.42 4.16 4.91
C ALA A 36 -0.43 4.70 6.35
N ARG A 37 -1.62 4.85 6.96
CA ARG A 37 -1.75 5.20 8.39
C ARG A 37 -1.27 4.08 9.32
N LEU A 38 -1.56 2.82 9.01
CA LEU A 38 -1.03 1.67 9.77
C LEU A 38 0.50 1.60 9.71
N LEU A 39 1.09 1.94 8.56
CA LEU A 39 2.55 2.01 8.38
C LEU A 39 3.23 3.10 9.23
N GLN A 40 2.45 4.03 9.84
CA GLN A 40 2.99 4.97 10.83
C GLN A 40 3.20 4.32 12.21
N SER A 41 2.58 3.18 12.48
CA SER A 41 2.76 2.44 13.74
C SER A 41 4.04 1.63 13.71
N ARG A 42 5.02 2.03 14.54
CA ARG A 42 6.28 1.28 14.69
C ARG A 42 6.06 -0.16 15.15
N ALA A 43 5.05 -0.40 15.98
CA ALA A 43 4.71 -1.75 16.45
C ALA A 43 4.24 -2.62 15.28
N PHE A 44 3.35 -2.08 14.43
CA PHE A 44 2.87 -2.77 13.25
C PHE A 44 4.00 -3.04 12.25
N CYS A 45 4.81 -2.03 11.92
CA CYS A 45 5.92 -2.18 10.97
C CYS A 45 6.96 -3.22 11.40
N LYS A 46 7.21 -3.37 12.71
CA LYS A 46 8.10 -4.43 13.21
C LYS A 46 7.60 -5.85 12.91
N MET A 47 6.30 -6.04 12.69
CA MET A 47 5.70 -7.33 12.35
C MET A 47 5.77 -7.65 10.85
N ILE A 48 5.98 -6.65 9.99
CA ILE A 48 6.15 -6.87 8.55
C ILE A 48 7.55 -7.46 8.31
N LYS A 49 7.59 -8.71 7.85
CA LYS A 49 8.86 -9.43 7.56
C LYS A 49 9.15 -9.57 6.07
N HIS A 50 8.12 -9.56 5.25
CA HIS A 50 8.22 -9.78 3.81
C HIS A 50 7.27 -8.83 3.08
N VAL A 51 7.71 -8.35 1.91
CA VAL A 51 6.92 -7.56 0.98
C VAL A 51 7.07 -8.20 -0.39
N HIS A 52 5.94 -8.46 -1.05
CA HIS A 52 5.91 -8.93 -2.43
C HIS A 52 5.21 -7.86 -3.26
N ILE A 53 5.90 -7.37 -4.29
CA ILE A 53 5.33 -6.44 -5.27
C ILE A 53 4.88 -7.25 -6.47
N ASP A 54 3.57 -7.37 -6.65
CA ASP A 54 2.99 -7.97 -7.84
C ASP A 54 3.13 -7.03 -9.05
N GLU A 55 3.35 -7.60 -10.21
CA GLU A 55 3.57 -6.89 -11.48
C GLU A 55 4.67 -5.81 -11.41
N ALA A 56 5.78 -6.10 -10.72
CA ALA A 56 6.88 -5.16 -10.47
C ALA A 56 7.47 -4.52 -11.75
N HIS A 57 7.27 -5.13 -12.92
CA HIS A 57 7.66 -4.52 -14.19
C HIS A 57 6.94 -3.18 -14.47
N HIS A 58 5.77 -2.95 -13.87
CA HIS A 58 5.03 -1.68 -13.94
C HIS A 58 5.74 -0.51 -13.27
N ILE A 59 6.69 -0.73 -12.37
CA ILE A 59 7.51 0.34 -11.77
C ILE A 59 8.15 1.17 -12.89
N TYR A 60 8.79 0.50 -13.84
CA TYR A 60 9.42 1.18 -14.96
C TYR A 60 8.44 1.52 -16.09
N THR A 61 7.46 0.66 -16.41
CA THR A 61 6.63 0.85 -17.61
C THR A 61 5.42 1.77 -17.40
N ALA A 62 4.83 1.78 -16.20
CA ALA A 62 3.61 2.53 -15.91
C ALA A 62 3.76 3.51 -14.74
N GLY A 63 4.75 3.33 -13.87
CA GLY A 63 5.01 4.19 -12.70
C GLY A 63 5.70 5.51 -13.05
N LEU A 64 6.49 5.53 -14.13
CA LEU A 64 7.32 6.67 -14.51
C LEU A 64 6.82 7.33 -15.80
N PRO A 65 6.88 8.67 -15.90
CA PRO A 65 6.66 9.38 -17.17
C PRO A 65 7.69 8.96 -18.21
N LYS A 66 7.25 8.76 -19.46
CA LYS A 66 8.13 8.35 -20.57
C LYS A 66 7.70 8.96 -21.88
N HIS A 67 8.68 9.29 -22.72
CA HIS A 67 8.43 9.80 -24.08
C HIS A 67 7.52 11.04 -24.13
N GLY A 68 7.59 11.89 -23.09
CA GLY A 68 6.73 13.07 -22.96
C GLY A 68 5.34 12.80 -22.38
N GLU A 69 4.97 11.54 -22.16
CA GLU A 69 3.69 11.12 -21.60
C GLU A 69 3.74 11.01 -20.08
N LYS A 70 2.60 11.26 -19.43
CA LYS A 70 2.43 11.05 -18.00
C LYS A 70 2.47 9.56 -17.67
N ALA A 71 2.90 9.23 -16.45
CA ALA A 71 2.80 7.88 -15.93
C ALA A 71 1.34 7.39 -15.93
N PHE A 72 1.11 6.20 -16.47
CA PHE A 72 -0.22 5.58 -16.52
C PHE A 72 -0.75 5.24 -15.12
N ARG A 73 0.14 4.75 -14.25
CA ARG A 73 -0.17 4.45 -12.85
C ARG A 73 0.96 4.94 -11.95
N PRO A 74 0.99 6.25 -11.62
CA PRO A 74 2.09 6.87 -10.88
C PRO A 74 2.41 6.21 -9.54
N ALA A 75 1.45 5.53 -8.91
CA ALA A 75 1.67 4.88 -7.62
C ALA A 75 2.70 3.72 -7.65
N TYR A 76 3.09 3.26 -8.84
CA TYR A 76 4.18 2.29 -9.01
C TYR A 76 5.58 2.92 -9.04
N GLY A 77 5.72 4.25 -9.21
CA GLY A 77 7.00 4.92 -9.47
C GLY A 77 7.26 6.15 -8.63
#